data_AF-A0A5E4LGE9-F1
#
_entry.id   AF-A0A5E4LGE9-F1
#
_cell.length_a   1.000
_cell.length_b   1.000
_cell.length_c   1.000
_cell.angle_alpha   90.00
_cell.angle_beta   90.00
_cell.angle_gamma   90.00
#
_symmetry.space_group_name_H-M   'P 1'
#
loop_
_entity.id
_entity.type
_entity.pdbx_description
1 polymer ?
#
loop_
_entity_poly.entity_id
_entity_poly.type
_entity_poly.pdbx_seq_one_letter_code
_entity_poly.pdbx_strand_id
1 'polypeptide(L)'
;MVCYIIPAIGAVLVHAQRKIHKRNDEPGMWLTLLLSGGSLFGAVDHLWNGELFFIGKNPANDLLLGLAITAAIYAFWYAMMAASFASKAAKPQSAAAQ
;
A
#
# COMPACT_ATOMS: atom_id res chain seq x y z
N MET A 1 -4.88 -4.66 -19.15
CA MET A 1 -5.58 -4.35 -17.89
C MET A 1 -4.79 -4.98 -16.75
N VAL A 2 -3.75 -4.27 -16.28
CA VAL A 2 -2.65 -4.83 -15.48
C VAL A 2 -2.34 -3.96 -14.24
N CYS A 3 -3.26 -3.04 -13.89
CA CYS A 3 -3.03 -2.03 -12.86
C CYS A 3 -2.78 -2.65 -11.48
N TYR A 4 -3.32 -3.85 -11.23
CA TYR A 4 -3.15 -4.62 -9.99
C TYR A 4 -1.73 -5.17 -9.78
N ILE A 5 -0.93 -5.29 -10.84
CA ILE A 5 0.43 -5.85 -10.77
C ILE A 5 1.39 -4.90 -10.06
N ILE A 6 1.28 -3.59 -10.27
CA ILE A 6 2.20 -2.63 -9.63
C ILE A 6 2.05 -2.62 -8.10
N PRO A 7 0.84 -2.54 -7.53
CA PRO A 7 0.63 -2.72 -6.09
C PRO A 7 1.10 -4.11 -5.60
N ALA A 8 0.92 -5.18 -6.39
CA ALA A 8 1.39 -6.52 -6.04
C ALA A 8 2.92 -6.58 -5.93
N ILE A 9 3.64 -6.07 -6.93
CA ILE A 9 5.10 -5.99 -6.92
C ILE A 9 5.56 -5.14 -5.73
N GLY A 10 4.90 -4.01 -5.48
CA GLY A 10 5.16 -3.17 -4.32
C GLY A 10 5.03 -3.94 -3.00
N ALA A 11 3.94 -4.70 -2.83
CA ALA A 11 3.73 -5.52 -1.64
C ALA A 11 4.81 -6.60 -1.47
N VAL A 12 5.18 -7.29 -2.57
CA VAL A 12 6.22 -8.32 -2.56
C VAL A 12 7.59 -7.73 -2.22
N LEU A 13 7.95 -6.57 -2.79
CA LEU A 13 9.21 -5.90 -2.51
C LEU A 13 9.30 -5.46 -1.05
N VAL A 14 8.25 -4.82 -0.51
CA VAL A 14 8.20 -4.41 0.90
C VAL A 14 8.28 -5.64 1.81
N HIS A 15 7.54 -6.70 1.50
CA HIS A 15 7.58 -7.94 2.27
C HIS A 15 8.97 -8.60 2.24
N ALA A 16 9.58 -8.71 1.05
CA ALA A 16 10.92 -9.27 0.88
C ALA A 16 11.98 -8.44 1.60
N GLN A 17 11.94 -7.11 1.47
CA GLN A 17 12.84 -6.21 2.18
C GLN A 17 12.71 -6.36 3.70
N ARG A 18 11.49 -6.47 4.24
CA ARG A 18 11.25 -6.71 5.68
C ARG A 18 11.83 -8.04 6.13
N LYS A 19 11.63 -9.10 5.34
CA LYS A 19 12.17 -10.44 5.63
C LYS A 19 13.70 -10.46 5.60
N ILE A 20 14.32 -9.81 4.61
CA ILE A 20 15.78 -9.70 4.47
C ILE A 20 16.38 -8.91 5.64
N HIS A 21 15.77 -7.78 6.01
CA HIS A 21 16.26 -6.92 7.09
C HIS A 21 15.78 -7.37 8.49
N LYS A 22 15.09 -8.52 8.60
CA LYS A 22 14.45 -9.03 9.82
C LYS A 22 13.64 -7.96 10.56
N ARG A 23 13.01 -7.04 9.82
CA ARG A 23 12.21 -5.96 10.36
C ARG A 23 10.77 -6.44 10.56
N ASN A 24 10.43 -6.69 11.82
CA ASN A 24 9.06 -6.96 12.27
C ASN A 24 8.38 -5.69 12.78
N ASP A 25 8.63 -4.56 12.11
CA ASP A 25 8.01 -3.30 12.47
C ASP A 25 6.54 -3.28 12.03
N GLU A 26 5.67 -2.81 12.92
CA GLU A 26 4.24 -2.66 12.69
C GLU A 26 3.92 -1.75 11.49
N PRO A 27 4.59 -0.59 11.30
CA PRO A 27 4.36 0.30 10.16
C PRO A 27 4.56 -0.38 8.80
N GLY A 28 5.63 -1.16 8.65
CA GLY A 28 5.88 -1.94 7.44
C GLY A 28 4.84 -3.03 7.19
N MET A 29 4.21 -3.56 8.25
CA MET A 29 3.11 -4.51 8.13
C MET A 29 1.87 -3.86 7.53
N TRP A 30 1.49 -2.68 8.05
CA TRP A 30 0.36 -1.92 7.54
C TRP A 30 0.54 -1.51 6.08
N LEU A 31 1.75 -1.07 5.71
CA LEU A 31 2.06 -0.75 4.31
C LEU A 31 1.91 -1.97 3.40
N THR A 32 2.41 -3.14 3.85
CA THR A 32 2.26 -4.40 3.09
C THR A 32 0.78 -4.72 2.88
N LEU A 33 -0.04 -4.61 3.94
CA LEU A 33 -1.50 -4.85 3.86
C LEU A 33 -2.20 -3.89 2.90
N LEU A 34 -1.86 -2.60 2.93
CA LEU A 34 -2.46 -1.59 2.05
C LEU A 34 -2.13 -1.87 0.58
N LEU A 35 -0.88 -2.22 0.27
CA LEU A 35 -0.45 -2.57 -1.09
C LEU A 35 -1.11 -3.88 -1.57
N SER A 36 -1.21 -4.89 -0.70
CA SER A 36 -1.92 -6.14 -1.01
C SER A 36 -3.42 -5.91 -1.24
N GLY A 37 -4.06 -5.07 -0.41
CA GLY A 37 -5.46 -4.70 -0.56
C GLY A 37 -5.73 -3.92 -1.85
N GLY A 38 -4.86 -2.97 -2.21
CA GLY A 38 -4.95 -2.23 -3.48
C GLY A 38 -4.77 -3.15 -4.70
N SER A 39 -3.88 -4.14 -4.62
CA SER A 39 -3.74 -5.16 -5.64
C SER A 39 -5.00 -6.02 -5.78
N LEU A 40 -5.53 -6.52 -4.65
CA LEU A 40 -6.75 -7.33 -4.65
C LEU A 40 -7.95 -6.55 -5.19
N PHE A 41 -8.11 -5.29 -4.81
CA PHE A 41 -9.15 -4.42 -5.34
C PHE A 41 -9.05 -4.27 -6.87
N GLY A 42 -7.87 -3.97 -7.40
CA GLY A 42 -7.66 -3.88 -8.85
C GLY A 42 -7.92 -5.21 -9.57
N ALA A 43 -7.57 -6.34 -8.95
CA ALA A 43 -7.89 -7.67 -9.50
C ALA A 43 -9.39 -7.95 -9.50
N VAL A 44 -10.12 -7.60 -8.43
CA VAL A 44 -11.57 -7.77 -8.34
C VAL A 44 -12.30 -6.86 -9.33
N ASP A 45 -11.86 -5.61 -9.48
CA ASP A 45 -12.41 -4.66 -10.45
C ASP A 45 -12.27 -5.19 -11.88
N HIS A 46 -11.08 -5.66 -12.26
CA HIS A 46 -10.88 -6.26 -13.58
C HIS A 46 -11.60 -7.60 -13.74
N LEU A 47 -11.81 -8.39 -12.68
CA LEU A 47 -12.60 -9.62 -12.74
C LEU A 47 -14.07 -9.30 -13.02
N TRP A 48 -14.62 -8.31 -12.31
CA TRP A 48 -16.00 -7.89 -12.43
C TRP A 48 -16.31 -7.29 -13.80
N ASN A 49 -15.38 -6.51 -14.36
CA ASN A 49 -15.49 -5.94 -15.70
C ASN A 49 -15.13 -6.93 -16.83
N GLY A 50 -14.76 -8.17 -16.51
CA GLY A 50 -14.42 -9.20 -17.49
C GLY A 50 -13.09 -8.98 -18.22
N GLU A 51 -12.23 -8.10 -17.69
CA GLU A 51 -10.99 -7.66 -18.33
C GLU A 51 -9.72 -8.35 -17.78
N LEU A 52 -9.86 -9.30 -16.86
CA LEU A 52 -8.75 -9.89 -16.09
C LEU A 52 -7.62 -10.50 -16.94
N PHE A 53 -7.95 -11.06 -18.10
CA PHE A 53 -7.00 -11.73 -19.00
C PHE A 53 -6.86 -11.05 -20.36
N PHE A 54 -7.59 -9.97 -20.60
CA PHE A 54 -7.47 -9.21 -21.84
C PHE A 54 -6.34 -8.18 -21.68
N ILE A 55 -5.28 -8.33 -22.49
CA ILE A 55 -4.36 -7.23 -22.77
C ILE A 55 -5.19 -6.19 -23.51
N GLY A 56 -5.81 -5.29 -22.73
CA GLY A 56 -6.65 -4.21 -23.23
C GLY A 56 -5.93 -3.36 -24.27
N LYS A 57 -6.69 -2.61 -25.06
CA LYS A 57 -6.20 -1.78 -26.17
C LYS A 57 -5.04 -0.84 -25.81
N ASN A 58 -4.88 -0.47 -24.54
CA ASN A 58 -3.83 0.44 -24.08
C ASN A 58 -3.21 0.01 -22.73
N PRO A 59 -2.23 -0.91 -22.73
CA PRO A 59 -1.59 -1.39 -21.50
C PRO A 59 -0.80 -0.30 -20.76
N ALA A 60 -0.39 0.78 -21.45
CA ALA A 60 0.34 1.88 -20.82
C ALA A 60 -0.52 2.68 -19.84
N ASN A 61 -1.79 2.92 -20.19
CA ASN A 61 -2.73 3.61 -19.31
C ASN A 61 -3.04 2.78 -18.06
N ASP A 62 -3.16 1.45 -18.22
CA ASP A 62 -3.40 0.54 -17.11
C ASP A 62 -2.22 0.51 -16.14
N LEU A 63 -1.00 0.58 -16.68
CA LEU A 63 0.22 0.65 -15.88
C LEU A 63 0.32 1.98 -15.13
N LEU A 64 -0.06 3.09 -15.78
CA LEU A 64 -0.11 4.41 -15.16
C LEU A 64 -1.13 4.48 -14.02
N LEU A 65 -2.29 3.83 -14.19
CA LEU A 65 -3.30 3.72 -13.15
C LEU A 65 -2.78 2.90 -11.94
N GLY A 66 -2.09 1.79 -12.20
CA GLY A 66 -1.45 0.99 -11.15
C GLY A 66 -0.39 1.77 -10.38
N LEU A 67 0.38 2.62 -11.09
CA LEU A 67 1.33 3.55 -10.48
C LEU A 67 0.62 4.60 -9.63
N ALA A 68 -0.46 5.19 -10.12
CA ALA A 68 -1.25 6.19 -9.40
C ALA A 68 -1.85 5.63 -8.11
N ILE A 69 -2.43 4.42 -8.16
CA ILE A 69 -2.94 3.71 -6.97
C ILE A 69 -1.82 3.48 -5.96
N THR A 70 -0.66 3.02 -6.43
CA THR A 70 0.49 2.76 -5.56
C THR A 70 0.99 4.06 -4.91
N ALA A 71 1.14 5.13 -5.68
CA ALA A 71 1.54 6.44 -5.16
C ALA A 71 0.55 6.99 -4.13
N ALA A 72 -0.76 6.84 -4.37
CA ALA A 72 -1.80 7.22 -3.43
C ALA A 72 -1.72 6.41 -2.12
N ILE A 73 -1.48 5.10 -2.20
CA ILE A 73 -1.28 4.24 -1.02
C ILE A 73 -0.09 4.72 -0.19
N TYR A 74 1.06 4.99 -0.83
CA TYR A 74 2.23 5.51 -0.13
C TYR A 74 1.96 6.86 0.51
N ALA A 75 1.35 7.80 -0.23
CA ALA A 75 1.02 9.13 0.28
C ALA A 75 0.10 9.05 1.50
N PHE A 76 -0.96 8.22 1.43
CA PHE A 76 -1.88 8.00 2.53
C PHE A 76 -1.20 7.36 3.75
N TRP A 77 -0.37 6.33 3.53
CA TRP A 77 0.39 5.70 4.60
C TRP A 77 1.36 6.67 5.28
N TYR A 78 2.09 7.49 4.52
CA TYR A 78 2.96 8.53 5.07
C TYR A 78 2.17 9.56 5.89
N ALA A 79 0.99 9.98 5.43
CA ALA A 79 0.13 10.89 6.17
C ALA A 79 -0.36 10.28 7.49
N MET A 80 -0.76 9.00 7.50
CA MET A 80 -1.12 8.28 8.72
C MET A 80 0.05 8.20 9.70
N MET A 81 1.26 7.92 9.20
CA MET A 81 2.45 7.88 10.05
C MET A 81 2.75 9.26 10.63
N ALA A 82 2.75 10.32 9.83
CA ALA A 82 2.95 11.69 10.31
C ALA A 82 1.91 12.07 11.39
N ALA A 83 0.64 11.73 11.19
CA ALA A 83 -0.42 11.96 12.18
C ALA A 83 -0.18 11.16 13.48
N SER A 84 0.27 9.90 13.38
CA SER A 84 0.59 9.08 14.54
C SER A 84 1.74 9.64 15.37
N PHE A 85 2.77 10.19 14.71
CA PHE A 85 3.88 10.84 15.40
C PHE A 85 3.45 12.16 16.05
N ALA A 86 2.66 12.98 15.35
CA ALA A 86 2.11 14.22 15.89
C ALA A 86 1.23 13.95 17.13
N SER A 87 0.40 12.89 17.10
CA SER A 87 -0.42 12.48 18.24
C SER A 87 0.42 12.05 19.46
N LYS A 88 1.53 11.33 19.25
CA LYS A 88 2.45 10.94 20.33
C LYS A 88 3.16 12.15 20.93
N ALA A 89 3.56 13.13 20.12
CA ALA A 89 4.19 14.36 20.60
C ALA A 89 3.20 15.27 21.37
N ALA A 90 1.91 15.23 21.02
CA ALA A 90 0.85 16.01 21.67
C ALA A 90 0.33 15.42 22.98
N LYS A 91 0.71 14.19 23.37
CA LYS A 91 0.45 13.64 24.71
C LYS A 91 1.59 14.03 25.64
N PRO A 92 1.47 15.10 26.45
CA PRO A 92 2.41 15.32 27.54
C PRO A 92 2.27 14.16 28.53
N GLN A 93 3.38 13.82 29.15
CA GLN A 93 3.61 12.78 30.15
C GLN A 93 2.80 13.03 31.45
N SER A 94 1.46 13.11 31.40
CA SER A 94 0.61 13.32 32.58
C SER A 94 0.21 12.03 33.31
N ALA A 95 0.98 10.95 33.13
CA ALA A 95 0.74 9.65 33.77
C ALA A 95 1.95 9.19 34.60
N ALA A 96 2.73 10.12 35.14
CA ALA A 96 3.80 9.84 36.11
C ALA A 96 3.58 10.67 37.39
N ALA A 97 2.40 10.56 37.99
CA ALA A 97 2.13 11.02 39.37
C ALA A 97 0.76 10.49 39.82
N GLN A 98 0.69 9.20 40.19
CA GLN A 98 -0.27 8.68 41.17
C GLN A 98 0.41 7.60 41.99
#